data_AF-A0A1S1P209-F1
#
_entry.id   AF-A0A1S1P209-F1
#
_cell.length_a   1.000
_cell.length_b   1.000
_cell.length_c   1.000
_cell.angle_alpha   90.00
_cell.angle_beta   90.00
_cell.angle_gamma   90.00
#
_symmetry.space_group_name_H-M   'P 1'
#
loop_
_entity.id
_entity.type
_entity.pdbx_description
1 polymer ?
#
loop_
_entity_poly.entity_id
_entity_poly.type
_entity_poly.pdbx_seq_one_letter_code
_entity_poly.pdbx_strand_id
1 'polypeptide(L)'
;MTRRLNDAELLDALDDLIIEDILAMSPEELRAEIVAEGEDPDAVAANARASLDRAIRETKAAREAETKPAGSDLPACASFYS
;
A
#
# COMPACT_ATOMS: atom_id res chain seq x y z
N MET A 1 29.20 1.42 15.81
CA MET A 1 29.04 2.89 15.69
C MET A 1 27.58 3.11 15.32
N THR A 2 26.73 3.45 16.28
CA THR A 2 25.28 3.53 16.07
C THR A 2 24.95 4.89 15.47
N ARG A 3 24.57 4.93 14.19
CA ARG A 3 24.05 6.15 13.53
C ARG A 3 22.77 6.56 14.25
N ARG A 4 22.62 7.86 14.55
CA ARG A 4 21.34 8.41 15.02
C ARG A 4 20.38 8.51 13.83
N LEU A 5 19.18 7.96 13.98
CA LEU A 5 18.09 8.13 13.03
C LEU A 5 17.56 9.56 13.11
N ASN A 6 17.08 10.10 12.00
CA ASN A 6 16.23 11.28 12.02
C ASN A 6 14.78 10.91 12.39
N ASP A 7 13.95 11.90 12.68
CA ASP A 7 12.58 11.67 13.16
C ASP A 7 11.72 10.87 12.18
N ALA A 8 11.89 11.06 10.86
CA ALA A 8 11.15 10.30 9.85
C ALA A 8 11.62 8.84 9.76
N GLU A 9 12.94 8.63 9.76
CA GLU A 9 13.53 7.27 9.79
C GLU A 9 13.14 6.51 11.07
N LEU A 10 12.94 7.23 12.18
CA LEU A 10 12.49 6.64 13.43
C LEU A 10 11.01 6.22 13.36
N LEU A 11 10.14 7.06 12.78
CA LEU A 11 8.72 6.73 12.64
C LEU A 11 8.51 5.54 11.70
N ASP A 12 9.20 5.49 10.56
CA ASP A 12 9.15 4.34 9.65
C ASP A 12 9.58 3.04 10.36
N ALA A 13 10.65 3.09 11.16
CA ALA A 13 11.11 1.93 11.92
C ALA A 13 10.12 1.49 13.01
N LEU A 14 9.32 2.41 13.56
CA LEU A 14 8.27 2.08 14.51
C LEU A 14 7.07 1.43 13.80
N ASP A 15 6.72 1.91 12.61
CA ASP A 15 5.65 1.30 11.79
C ASP A 15 6.02 -0.15 11.42
N ASP A 16 7.26 -0.39 11.00
CA ASP A 16 7.75 -1.74 10.69
C ASP A 16 7.66 -2.67 11.91
N LEU A 17 8.07 -2.18 13.10
CA LEU A 17 8.00 -2.97 14.34
C LEU A 17 6.57 -3.35 14.71
N ILE A 18 5.63 -2.42 14.58
CA ILE A 18 4.21 -2.65 14.89
C ILE A 18 3.62 -3.67 13.89
N ILE A 19 3.96 -3.55 12.62
CA ILE A 19 3.51 -4.49 11.59
C ILE A 19 4.07 -5.89 11.86
N GLU A 20 5.35 -6.01 12.23
CA GLU A 20 5.96 -7.30 12.56
C GLU A 20 5.25 -7.99 13.74
N ASP A 21 4.89 -7.23 14.78
CA ASP A 21 4.15 -7.76 15.92
C ASP A 21 2.75 -8.23 15.52
N ILE A 22 2.04 -7.44 14.71
CA ILE A 22 0.73 -7.83 14.16
C ILE A 22 0.83 -9.11 13.32
N LEU A 23 1.88 -9.27 12.52
CA LEU A 23 2.11 -10.45 11.69
C LEU A 23 2.54 -11.67 12.51
N ALA A 24 3.11 -11.47 13.69
CA ALA A 24 3.48 -12.55 14.60
C ALA A 24 2.29 -13.10 15.39
N MET A 25 1.22 -12.32 15.54
CA MET A 25 -0.02 -12.75 16.20
C MET A 25 -0.81 -13.76 15.37
N SER A 26 -1.43 -14.72 16.05
CA SER A 26 -2.47 -15.54 15.44
C SER A 26 -3.72 -14.71 15.10
N PRO A 27 -4.54 -15.15 14.12
CA PRO A 27 -5.80 -14.46 13.81
C PRO A 27 -6.71 -14.29 15.02
N GLU A 28 -6.73 -15.27 15.94
CA GLU A 28 -7.52 -15.25 17.15
C GLU A 28 -7.00 -14.22 18.18
N GLU A 29 -5.68 -14.12 18.34
CA GLU A 29 -5.04 -13.12 19.21
C GLU A 29 -5.27 -11.71 18.69
N LEU A 30 -5.03 -11.46 17.41
CA LEU A 30 -5.29 -10.18 16.79
C LEU A 30 -6.77 -9.77 16.94
N ARG A 31 -7.70 -10.72 16.76
CA ARG A 31 -9.13 -10.46 16.95
C ARG A 31 -9.47 -10.11 18.40
N ALA A 32 -8.81 -10.76 19.38
CA ALA A 32 -9.02 -10.48 20.79
C ALA A 32 -8.50 -9.09 21.17
N GLU A 33 -7.33 -8.69 20.66
CA GLU A 33 -6.75 -7.35 20.86
C GLU A 33 -7.67 -6.26 20.31
N ILE A 34 -8.15 -6.39 19.07
CA ILE A 34 -9.08 -5.43 18.45
C ILE A 34 -10.34 -5.25 19.31
N VAL A 35 -10.90 -6.34 19.85
CA VAL A 35 -12.07 -6.28 20.74
C VAL A 35 -11.72 -5.65 22.09
N ALA A 36 -10.53 -5.92 22.63
CA ALA A 36 -10.07 -5.35 23.90
C ALA A 36 -9.88 -3.83 23.81
N GLU A 37 -9.47 -3.32 22.65
CA GLU A 37 -9.39 -1.89 22.34
C GLU A 37 -10.77 -1.24 22.10
N GLY A 38 -11.84 -2.04 22.04
CA GLY A 38 -13.22 -1.57 21.86
C GLY A 38 -13.61 -1.34 20.40
N GLU A 39 -12.82 -1.86 19.46
CA GLU A 39 -13.09 -1.80 18.03
C GLU A 39 -13.91 -3.02 17.56
N ASP A 40 -14.48 -2.91 16.35
CA ASP A 40 -15.19 -4.01 15.68
C ASP A 40 -14.24 -4.68 14.66
N PRO A 41 -13.85 -5.95 14.88
CA PRO A 41 -12.98 -6.68 13.96
C PRO A 41 -13.49 -6.73 12.52
N ASP A 42 -14.81 -6.81 12.33
CA ASP A 42 -15.39 -6.91 10.99
C ASP A 42 -15.30 -5.55 10.27
N ALA A 43 -15.48 -4.44 11.00
CA ALA A 43 -15.28 -3.09 10.47
C ALA A 43 -13.80 -2.83 10.13
N VAL A 44 -12.86 -3.25 10.97
CA VAL A 44 -11.42 -3.15 10.71
C VAL A 44 -11.05 -3.92 9.44
N ALA A 45 -11.53 -5.16 9.31
CA ALA A 45 -11.29 -6.00 8.13
C ALA A 45 -11.86 -5.36 6.84
N ALA A 46 -13.07 -4.77 6.92
CA ALA A 46 -13.68 -4.08 5.78
C ALA A 46 -12.85 -2.85 5.35
N ASN A 47 -12.38 -2.07 6.31
CA ASN A 47 -11.53 -0.89 6.06
C ASN A 47 -10.17 -1.27 5.45
N ALA A 48 -9.53 -2.32 5.97
CA ALA A 48 -8.28 -2.85 5.43
C ALA A 48 -8.47 -3.29 3.97
N ARG A 49 -9.54 -4.04 3.69
CA ARG A 49 -9.85 -4.50 2.33
C ARG A 49 -10.09 -3.35 1.34
N ALA A 50 -10.87 -2.34 1.74
CA ALA A 50 -11.09 -1.16 0.90
C ALA A 50 -9.79 -0.40 0.61
N SER A 51 -8.90 -0.32 1.60
CA SER A 51 -7.59 0.33 1.47
C SER A 51 -6.68 -0.43 0.50
N LEU A 52 -6.63 -1.77 0.61
CA LEU A 52 -5.88 -2.62 -0.32
C LEU A 52 -6.43 -2.53 -1.75
N ASP A 53 -7.77 -2.56 -1.92
CA ASP A 53 -8.40 -2.43 -3.24
C ASP A 53 -8.10 -1.07 -3.89
N ARG A 54 -7.98 -0.01 -3.10
CA ARG A 54 -7.51 1.30 -3.57
C ARG A 54 -6.05 1.24 -4.01
N ALA A 55 -5.15 0.72 -3.17
CA ALA A 55 -3.73 0.62 -3.48
C ALA A 55 -3.46 -0.22 -4.75
N ILE A 56 -4.21 -1.31 -4.94
CA ILE A 56 -4.17 -2.15 -6.15
C ILE A 56 -4.57 -1.33 -7.38
N ARG A 57 -5.63 -0.53 -7.31
CA ARG A 57 -6.07 0.32 -8.43
C ARG A 57 -5.04 1.39 -8.77
N GLU A 58 -4.47 2.05 -7.75
CA GLU A 58 -3.44 3.08 -7.93
C GLU A 58 -2.17 2.48 -8.56
N THR A 59 -1.74 1.30 -8.09
CA THR A 59 -0.59 0.58 -8.65
C THR A 59 -0.83 0.18 -10.10
N LYS A 60 -2.03 -0.31 -10.44
CA LYS A 60 -2.39 -0.64 -11.83
C LYS A 60 -2.36 0.61 -12.72
N ALA A 61 -2.93 1.72 -12.25
CA ALA A 61 -2.93 2.98 -13.00
C ALA A 61 -1.51 3.52 -13.22
N ALA A 62 -0.64 3.44 -12.20
CA ALA A 62 0.77 3.83 -12.32
C ALA A 62 1.50 2.98 -13.36
N ARG A 63 1.31 1.65 -13.33
CA ARG A 63 1.88 0.73 -14.32
C ARG A 63 1.38 1.04 -15.74
N GLU A 64 0.09 1.32 -15.91
CA GLU A 64 -0.48 1.69 -17.21
C GLU A 64 0.10 3.01 -17.74
N ALA A 65 0.31 4.00 -16.86
CA ALA A 65 0.96 5.26 -17.19
C ALA A 65 2.43 5.08 -17.61
N GLU A 66 3.17 4.20 -16.94
CA GLU A 66 4.56 3.84 -17.31
C GLU A 66 4.64 3.08 -18.64
N THR A 67 3.64 2.26 -18.95
CA THR A 67 3.59 1.51 -20.22
C THR A 67 3.06 2.31 -21.41
N LYS A 68 2.53 3.52 -21.20
CA LYS A 68 2.16 4.41 -22.30
C LYS A 68 3.46 4.90 -22.93
N PRO A 69 3.75 4.58 -24.21
CA PRO A 69 5.02 4.98 -24.82
C PRO A 69 5.14 6.50 -24.75
N ALA A 70 6.27 6.99 -24.25
CA ALA A 70 6.67 8.38 -24.33
C ALA A 70 6.80 8.75 -25.81
N GLY A 71 5.70 9.22 -26.42
CA GLY A 71 5.65 9.53 -27.84
C GLY A 71 4.36 9.17 -28.59
N SER A 72 3.20 8.99 -27.93
CA SER A 72 1.94 8.90 -28.68
C SER A 72 1.45 10.24 -29.28
N ASP A 73 2.28 11.29 -29.25
CA ASP A 73 2.08 12.56 -29.97
C ASP A 73 2.48 12.46 -31.46
N LEU A 74 2.33 11.28 -32.07
CA LEU A 74 2.42 11.20 -33.52
C LEU A 74 1.14 11.80 -34.11
N PRO A 75 1.24 12.88 -34.91
CA PRO A 75 0.06 13.42 -35.59
C PRO A 75 -0.53 12.34 -36.51
N ALA A 76 -1.87 12.36 -36.65
CA ALA A 76 -2.69 11.40 -37.38
C ALA A 76 -2.33 11.15 -38.86
N CYS A 77 -1.25 11.74 -39.37
CA CYS A 77 -0.79 11.62 -40.74
C CYS A 77 0.15 10.42 -41.01
N ALA A 78 0.56 9.66 -40.00
CA ALA A 78 1.42 8.49 -40.22
C ALA A 78 0.66 7.21 -40.65
N SER A 79 -0.65 7.31 -40.97
CA SER A 79 -1.47 6.17 -41.40
C SER A 79 -1.36 5.82 -42.89
N PHE A 80 -0.44 6.42 -43.68
CA PHE A 80 -0.49 6.24 -45.14
C PHE A 80 0.48 5.23 -45.76
N TYR A 81 1.64 4.90 -45.18
CA TYR A 81 2.52 3.86 -45.75
C TYR A 81 3.51 3.30 -44.72
N SER A 82 3.29 2.08 -44.26
CA SER A 82 4.27 0.97 -44.12
C SER A 82 3.63 -0.23 -43.43
#